data_AF-A0A961TJA8-F1
#
_entry.id   AF-A0A961TJA8-F1
#
_cell.length_a   1.000
_cell.length_b   1.000
_cell.length_c   1.000
_cell.angle_alpha   90.00
_cell.angle_beta   90.00
_cell.angle_gamma   90.00
#
_symmetry.space_group_name_H-M   'P 1'
#
loop_
_entity.id
_entity.type
_entity.pdbx_description
1 polymer ?
#
loop_
_entity_poly.entity_id
_entity_poly.type
_entity_poly.pdbx_seq_one_letter_code
_entity_poly.pdbx_strand_id
1 'polypeptide(L)'
;MKRFLLGMFAVAATAVAAHAADVKPAVIYDMGGKNDKSFNEAAYKGAEKFKADTGIEYREFEIQNDAQREQAMRRFAQDGNSPIVAIGFSQAAALEKVAKEFPDIKFAIVDMVVDLPNV
;
A
#
# COMPACT_ATOMS: atom_id res chain seq x y z
N MET A 1 -26.72 18.99 -57.82
CA MET A 1 -25.71 19.93 -57.29
C MET A 1 -25.79 19.91 -55.77
N LYS A 2 -24.62 19.74 -55.15
CA LYS A 2 -24.35 19.45 -53.74
C LYS A 2 -24.95 20.49 -52.78
N ARG A 3 -25.66 20.06 -51.74
CA ARG A 3 -25.73 20.80 -50.46
C ARG A 3 -25.55 19.79 -49.33
N PHE A 4 -24.46 19.99 -48.60
CA PHE A 4 -23.81 19.04 -47.72
C PHE A 4 -24.63 18.74 -46.46
N LEU A 5 -24.65 17.45 -46.12
CA LEU A 5 -25.14 16.88 -44.87
C LEU A 5 -24.22 17.23 -43.69
N LEU A 6 -24.87 17.40 -42.53
CA LEU A 6 -24.43 17.07 -41.17
C LEU A 6 -22.93 17.11 -40.88
N GLY A 7 -22.53 18.09 -40.06
CA GLY A 7 -21.25 18.11 -39.36
C GLY A 7 -21.42 18.50 -37.91
N MET A 8 -22.08 17.65 -37.12
CA MET A 8 -22.09 17.77 -35.65
C MET A 8 -21.16 16.69 -35.10
N PHE A 9 -19.85 16.92 -35.21
CA PHE A 9 -18.84 16.12 -34.50
C PHE A 9 -18.81 16.62 -33.06
N ALA A 10 -19.74 16.12 -32.24
CA ALA A 10 -19.60 16.19 -30.80
C ALA A 10 -18.47 15.22 -30.41
N VAL A 11 -17.26 15.75 -30.23
CA VAL A 11 -16.18 15.04 -29.55
C VAL A 11 -16.62 14.89 -28.09
N ALA A 12 -17.24 13.76 -27.78
CA ALA A 12 -17.46 13.36 -26.40
C ALA A 12 -16.08 13.11 -25.79
N ALA A 13 -15.55 14.10 -25.08
CA ALA A 13 -14.43 13.92 -24.18
C ALA A 13 -14.93 12.99 -23.06
N THR A 14 -14.78 11.68 -23.25
CA THR A 14 -14.83 10.72 -22.16
C THR A 14 -13.64 11.05 -21.27
N ALA A 15 -13.87 11.91 -20.28
CA ALA A 15 -13.02 11.99 -19.11
C ALA A 15 -13.01 10.58 -18.52
N VAL A 16 -11.95 9.83 -18.80
CA VAL A 16 -11.64 8.60 -18.08
C VAL A 16 -11.32 9.09 -16.67
N ALA A 17 -12.36 9.19 -15.83
CA ALA A 17 -12.16 9.28 -14.41
C ALA A 17 -11.35 8.04 -14.06
N ALA A 18 -10.06 8.23 -13.78
CA ALA A 18 -9.24 7.19 -13.21
C ALA A 18 -9.96 6.79 -11.92
N HIS A 19 -10.67 5.67 -11.95
CA HIS A 19 -11.10 5.01 -10.74
C HIS A 19 -9.81 4.72 -9.99
N ALA A 20 -9.48 5.55 -8.99
CA ALA A 20 -8.54 5.15 -7.96
C ALA A 20 -9.09 3.82 -7.46
N ALA A 21 -8.37 2.73 -7.70
CA ALA A 21 -8.73 1.45 -7.14
C ALA A 21 -8.88 1.65 -5.63
N ASP A 22 -9.95 1.11 -5.04
CA ASP A 22 -10.14 1.11 -3.59
C ASP A 22 -8.98 0.30 -2.97
N VAL A 23 -7.88 0.98 -2.67
CA VAL A 23 -6.75 0.38 -1.96
C VAL A 23 -7.13 0.21 -0.50
N LYS A 24 -6.60 -0.85 0.13
CA LYS A 24 -6.81 -1.13 1.55
C LYS A 24 -5.45 -1.23 2.24
N PRO A 25 -4.73 -0.12 2.41
CA PRO A 25 -3.34 -0.17 2.84
C PRO A 25 -3.19 -0.68 4.27
N ALA A 26 -2.04 -1.27 4.57
CA ALA A 26 -1.64 -1.57 5.94
C ALA A 26 -0.18 -1.18 6.18
N VAL A 27 0.14 -0.79 7.42
CA VAL A 27 1.50 -0.45 7.85
C VAL A 27 1.89 -1.34 9.04
N ILE A 28 3.08 -1.93 9.00
CA ILE A 28 3.63 -2.71 10.11
C ILE A 28 4.88 -1.99 10.60
N TYR A 29 4.79 -1.37 11.77
CA TYR A 29 5.91 -0.68 12.42
C TYR A 29 6.85 -1.68 13.09
N ASP A 30 8.15 -1.37 13.09
CA ASP A 30 9.12 -2.18 13.83
C ASP A 30 8.99 -1.96 15.34
N MET A 31 9.78 -2.70 16.11
CA MET A 31 9.93 -2.53 17.54
C MET A 31 10.29 -1.08 17.91
N GLY A 32 9.81 -0.62 19.05
CA GLY A 32 9.90 0.79 19.48
C GLY A 32 8.58 1.55 19.31
N GLY A 33 7.69 1.05 18.44
CA GLY A 33 6.33 1.55 18.28
C GLY A 33 6.25 2.86 17.50
N LYS A 34 5.04 3.27 17.12
CA LYS A 34 4.83 4.39 16.20
C LYS A 34 5.11 5.79 16.79
N ASN A 35 5.35 5.89 18.09
CA ASN A 35 5.66 7.14 18.80
C ASN A 35 7.11 7.14 19.32
N ASP A 36 8.04 6.53 18.58
CA ASP A 36 9.45 6.37 18.93
C ASP A 36 10.30 7.64 18.77
N LYS A 37 9.71 8.78 18.35
CA LYS A 37 10.40 10.05 18.07
C LYS A 37 11.46 9.96 16.98
N SER A 38 11.40 8.92 16.15
CA SER A 38 12.42 8.62 15.16
C SER A 38 11.79 7.97 13.93
N PHE A 39 12.22 6.77 13.57
CA PHE A 39 11.96 6.14 12.30
C PHE A 39 10.50 5.68 12.15
N ASN A 40 9.94 5.01 13.16
CA ASN A 40 8.55 4.56 13.11
C ASN A 40 7.58 5.75 13.15
N GLU A 41 7.89 6.79 13.93
CA GLU A 41 7.06 8.01 13.96
C GLU A 41 7.08 8.75 12.62
N ALA A 42 8.21 8.75 11.90
CA ALA A 42 8.28 9.31 10.55
C ALA A 42 7.37 8.53 9.58
N ALA A 43 7.38 7.20 9.65
CA ALA A 43 6.48 6.35 8.86
C ALA A 43 5.00 6.60 9.20
N TYR A 44 4.67 6.71 10.50
CA TYR A 44 3.31 7.01 10.97
C TYR A 44 2.81 8.36 10.47
N LYS A 45 3.63 9.41 10.56
CA LYS A 45 3.29 10.73 9.99
C LYS A 45 3.03 10.67 8.49
N GLY A 46 3.79 9.84 7.76
CA GLY A 46 3.55 9.58 6.34
C GLY A 46 2.18 8.93 6.08
N ALA A 47 1.84 7.90 6.87
CA ALA A 47 0.54 7.22 6.77
C ALA A 47 -0.65 8.13 7.13
N GLU A 48 -0.51 8.94 8.19
CA GLU A 48 -1.52 9.94 8.56
C GLU A 48 -1.68 11.01 7.48
N LYS A 49 -0.57 11.46 6.87
CA LYS A 49 -0.64 12.39 5.74
C LYS A 49 -1.35 11.77 4.53
N PHE A 50 -1.05 10.52 4.19
CA PHE A 50 -1.76 9.79 3.12
C PHE A 50 -3.26 9.75 3.39
N LYS A 51 -3.67 9.39 4.62
CA LYS A 51 -5.07 9.37 5.03
C LYS A 51 -5.72 10.75 4.90
N ALA A 52 -5.04 11.81 5.37
CA ALA A 52 -5.55 13.18 5.29
C ALA A 52 -5.71 13.67 3.85
N ASP A 53 -4.75 13.36 2.97
CA ASP A 53 -4.74 13.83 1.59
C ASP A 53 -5.74 13.07 0.70
N THR A 54 -5.97 11.78 0.99
CA THR A 54 -6.77 10.89 0.11
C THR A 54 -8.15 10.54 0.66
N GLY A 55 -8.35 10.66 1.98
CA GLY A 55 -9.52 10.16 2.68
C GLY A 55 -9.58 8.63 2.82
N ILE A 56 -8.52 7.92 2.42
CA ILE A 56 -8.45 6.45 2.49
C ILE A 56 -7.91 6.01 3.85
N GLU A 57 -8.67 5.17 4.53
CA GLU A 57 -8.26 4.54 5.79
C GLU A 57 -7.18 3.48 5.58
N TYR A 58 -6.29 3.32 6.56
CA TYR A 58 -5.27 2.26 6.56
C TYR A 58 -5.35 1.47 7.87
N ARG A 59 -4.85 0.23 7.84
CA ARG A 59 -4.66 -0.59 9.05
C ARG A 59 -3.23 -0.49 9.53
N GLU A 60 -3.01 -0.72 10.81
CA GLU A 60 -1.66 -0.70 11.37
C GLU A 60 -1.43 -1.80 12.41
N PHE A 61 -0.17 -2.17 12.61
CA PHE A 61 0.27 -3.04 13.68
C PHE A 61 1.67 -2.62 14.17
N GLU A 62 1.88 -2.66 15.49
CA GLU A 62 3.17 -2.36 16.13
C GLU A 62 3.79 -3.67 16.65
N ILE A 63 4.92 -4.09 16.09
CA ILE A 63 5.60 -5.32 16.49
C ILE A 63 6.14 -5.20 17.92
N GLN A 64 5.77 -6.16 18.77
CA GLN A 64 6.26 -6.25 20.15
C GLN A 64 7.41 -7.25 20.30
N ASN A 65 7.50 -8.23 19.40
CA ASN A 65 8.58 -9.21 19.36
C ASN A 65 8.69 -9.86 17.97
N ASP A 66 9.85 -10.45 17.71
CA ASP A 66 10.21 -11.06 16.42
C ASP A 66 9.19 -12.07 15.88
N ALA A 67 8.57 -12.86 16.76
CA ALA A 67 7.63 -13.90 16.35
C ALA A 67 6.33 -13.34 15.72
N GLN A 68 6.02 -12.06 15.98
CA GLN A 68 4.81 -11.43 15.45
C GLN A 68 4.95 -10.96 13.98
N ARG A 69 6.17 -10.77 13.47
CA ARG A 69 6.39 -10.16 12.14
C ARG A 69 5.66 -10.90 11.03
N GLU A 70 5.93 -12.20 10.90
CA GLU A 70 5.30 -13.04 9.89
C GLU A 70 3.80 -13.18 10.12
N GLN A 71 3.37 -13.37 11.37
CA GLN A 71 1.96 -13.55 11.71
C GLN A 71 1.12 -12.32 11.35
N ALA A 72 1.59 -11.12 11.73
CA ALA A 72 0.90 -9.86 11.43
C ALA A 72 0.79 -9.63 9.92
N MET A 73 1.89 -9.83 9.20
CA MET A 73 1.94 -9.62 7.76
C MET A 73 1.05 -10.61 6.99
N ARG A 74 1.11 -11.89 7.35
CA ARG A 74 0.24 -12.93 6.79
C ARG A 74 -1.23 -12.61 7.07
N ARG A 75 -1.56 -12.11 8.26
CA ARG A 75 -2.94 -11.74 8.62
C ARG A 75 -3.46 -10.61 7.75
N PHE A 76 -2.67 -9.57 7.52
CA PHE A 76 -3.04 -8.48 6.62
C PHE A 76 -3.19 -8.95 5.17
N ALA A 77 -2.30 -9.81 4.68
CA ALA A 77 -2.41 -10.36 3.33
C ALA A 77 -3.68 -11.20 3.16
N GLN A 78 -4.02 -12.04 4.14
CA GLN A 78 -5.28 -12.80 4.17
C GLN A 78 -6.53 -11.91 4.21
N ASP A 79 -6.46 -10.76 4.89
CA ASP A 79 -7.55 -9.78 4.97
C ASP A 79 -7.65 -8.91 3.70
N GLY A 80 -6.83 -9.18 2.67
CA GLY A 80 -6.81 -8.47 1.40
C GLY A 80 -6.24 -7.06 1.50
N ASN A 81 -5.46 -6.75 2.53
CA ASN A 81 -4.77 -5.47 2.61
C ASN A 81 -3.71 -5.38 1.52
N SER A 82 -3.74 -4.30 0.73
CA SER A 82 -2.81 -4.05 -0.37
C SER A 82 -2.76 -2.53 -0.67
N PRO A 83 -1.59 -1.88 -0.60
CA PRO A 83 -0.30 -2.46 -0.25
C PRO A 83 -0.12 -2.73 1.26
N ILE A 84 0.78 -3.63 1.62
CA ILE A 84 1.28 -3.82 3.00
C ILE A 84 2.70 -3.25 3.10
N VAL A 85 2.89 -2.20 3.89
CA VAL A 85 4.16 -1.49 4.06
C VAL A 85 4.84 -1.99 5.34
N ALA A 86 6.00 -2.62 5.18
CA ALA A 86 6.82 -3.12 6.29
C ALA A 86 7.93 -2.12 6.62
N ILE A 87 7.93 -1.61 7.85
CA ILE A 87 8.90 -0.61 8.31
C ILE A 87 10.03 -1.33 9.03
N GLY A 88 11.26 -1.13 8.57
CA GLY A 88 12.49 -1.63 9.21
C GLY A 88 13.04 -2.91 8.58
N PHE A 89 14.38 -3.01 8.54
CA PHE A 89 15.08 -4.14 7.93
C PHE A 89 14.75 -5.50 8.57
N SER A 90 14.37 -5.51 9.84
CA SER A 90 14.03 -6.73 10.60
C SER A 90 12.82 -7.48 10.04
N GLN A 91 12.00 -6.81 9.21
CA GLN A 91 10.83 -7.37 8.55
C GLN A 91 11.16 -8.21 7.31
N ALA A 92 12.36 -8.08 6.73
CA ALA A 92 12.66 -8.59 5.39
C ALA A 92 12.44 -10.10 5.23
N ALA A 93 12.87 -10.92 6.20
CA ALA A 93 12.70 -12.37 6.14
C ALA A 93 11.22 -12.80 6.20
N ALA A 94 10.42 -12.12 7.02
CA ALA A 94 8.98 -12.34 7.10
C ALA A 94 8.30 -11.90 5.78
N LEU A 95 8.72 -10.76 5.25
CA LEU A 95 8.21 -10.22 3.99
C LEU A 95 8.49 -11.13 2.81
N GLU A 96 9.73 -11.56 2.63
CA GLU A 96 10.11 -12.44 1.51
C GLU A 96 9.27 -13.72 1.51
N LYS A 97 9.01 -14.29 2.70
CA LYS A 97 8.18 -15.49 2.84
C LYS A 97 6.72 -15.22 2.51
N VAL A 98 6.11 -14.21 3.12
CA VAL A 98 4.68 -13.90 2.93
C VAL A 98 4.42 -13.42 1.50
N ALA A 99 5.29 -12.60 0.91
CA ALA A 99 5.13 -12.12 -0.46
C ALA A 99 5.08 -13.25 -1.49
N LYS A 100 5.84 -14.34 -1.29
CA LYS A 100 5.78 -15.55 -2.14
C LYS A 100 4.46 -16.30 -2.01
N GLU A 101 3.83 -16.26 -0.85
CA GLU A 101 2.55 -16.94 -0.59
C GLU A 101 1.34 -16.15 -1.11
N PHE A 102 1.49 -14.82 -1.25
CA PHE A 102 0.43 -13.91 -1.68
C PHE A 102 0.88 -13.05 -2.89
N PRO A 103 1.05 -13.66 -4.08
CA PRO A 103 1.60 -12.96 -5.25
C PRO A 103 0.75 -11.80 -5.77
N ASP A 104 -0.56 -11.80 -5.46
CA ASP A 104 -1.50 -10.75 -5.85
C ASP A 104 -1.49 -9.54 -4.92
N ILE A 105 -0.95 -9.70 -3.70
CA ILE A 105 -0.82 -8.61 -2.73
C ILE A 105 0.45 -7.82 -3.05
N LYS A 106 0.33 -6.49 -3.02
CA LYS A 106 1.47 -5.60 -3.13
C LYS A 106 2.06 -5.36 -1.76
N PHE A 107 3.38 -5.44 -1.67
CA PHE A 107 4.12 -5.12 -0.48
C PHE A 107 5.08 -3.99 -0.77
N ALA A 108 5.59 -3.37 0.29
CA ALA A 108 6.73 -2.46 0.23
C ALA A 108 7.56 -2.66 1.50
N ILE A 109 8.87 -2.44 1.40
CA ILE A 109 9.78 -2.42 2.55
C ILE A 109 10.55 -1.12 2.59
N VAL A 110 10.72 -0.58 3.80
CA VAL A 110 11.56 0.59 4.05
C VAL A 110 12.78 0.15 4.85
N ASP A 111 13.97 0.63 4.45
CA ASP A 111 15.28 0.36 5.07
C ASP A 111 15.89 -1.03 4.76
N MET A 112 15.38 -1.74 3.74
CA MET A 112 15.96 -3.00 3.25
C MET A 112 15.53 -3.30 1.81
N VAL A 113 16.12 -4.32 1.19
CA VAL A 113 15.75 -4.79 -0.15
C VAL A 113 15.22 -6.23 -0.07
N VAL A 114 14.07 -6.48 -0.71
CA VAL A 114 13.52 -7.81 -0.98
C VAL A 114 13.17 -7.86 -2.47
N ASP A 115 13.92 -8.63 -3.24
CA ASP A 115 13.81 -8.66 -4.71
C ASP A 115 12.77 -9.70 -5.16
N LEU A 116 11.49 -9.30 -5.11
CA LEU A 116 10.35 -10.10 -5.58
C LEU A 116 9.41 -9.23 -6.43
N PRO A 117 8.70 -9.78 -7.42
CA PRO A 117 7.87 -8.99 -8.35
C PRO A 117 6.71 -8.19 -7.71
N ASN A 118 6.34 -8.51 -6.47
CA ASN A 118 5.25 -7.89 -5.73
C ASN A 118 5.70 -7.13 -4.48
N VAL A 119 7.01 -6.85 -4.35
CA VAL A 119 7.62 -6.13 -3.23
C VAL A 119 8.35 -4.88 -3.72
#